data_AF-A0A8R1DQD2-F1
#
_entry.id   AF-A0A8R1DQD2-F1
#
_cell.length_a   1.000
_cell.length_b   1.000
_cell.length_c   1.000
_cell.angle_alpha   90.00
_cell.angle_beta   90.00
_cell.angle_gamma   90.00
#
_symmetry.space_group_name_H-M   'P 1'
#
loop_
_entity.id
_entity.type
_entity.pdbx_description
1 polymer ?
#
loop_
_entity_poly.entity_id
_entity_poly.type
_entity_poly.pdbx_seq_one_letter_code
_entity_poly.pdbx_strand_id
1 'polypeptide(L)'
;MDSATLKMFLAQQQEAHKEQLFFMQQQQEKLLETILKKIGTQSDHTNTINSLNGRISTFIYNSEDGETFDRWYGRYEDVIKMDGAQLDDASKARFLVTKLDKHEAEQFRNHILPKRPAEVNFDETVAMLRKLFNETKSVTRLRYELLSVKFDGYDRKIYTGLVKSRFSVAQWSTMTEDQAQCLLWIMGLQSHEHADLRARALRELEHDS
;
A
#
# COMPACT_ATOMS: atom_id res chain seq x y z
N MET A 1 -75.72 -3.63 25.73
CA MET A 1 -74.62 -4.50 25.29
C MET A 1 -74.82 -5.84 25.96
N ASP A 2 -74.83 -6.93 25.20
CA ASP A 2 -74.99 -8.26 25.78
C ASP A 2 -73.68 -8.70 26.48
N SER A 3 -73.79 -9.65 27.42
CA SER A 3 -72.63 -10.12 28.20
C SER A 3 -71.55 -10.79 27.33
N ALA A 4 -71.93 -11.37 26.19
CA ALA A 4 -71.01 -12.00 25.26
C ALA A 4 -70.20 -10.97 24.46
N THR A 5 -70.82 -9.86 24.02
CA THR A 5 -70.12 -8.77 23.32
C THR A 5 -69.05 -8.12 24.20
N LEU A 6 -69.35 -7.95 25.50
CA LEU A 6 -68.45 -7.34 26.47
C LEU A 6 -67.23 -8.24 26.78
N LYS A 7 -67.45 -9.56 26.90
CA LYS A 7 -66.36 -10.54 27.04
C LYS A 7 -65.49 -10.62 25.80
N MET A 8 -66.09 -10.55 24.62
CA MET A 8 -65.39 -10.61 23.34
C MET A 8 -64.48 -9.38 23.15
N PHE A 9 -64.95 -8.18 23.53
CA PHE A 9 -64.12 -6.97 23.51
C PHE A 9 -62.94 -7.05 24.50
N LEU A 10 -63.17 -7.58 25.71
CA LEU A 10 -62.11 -7.75 26.71
C LEU A 10 -61.03 -8.75 26.24
N ALA A 11 -61.45 -9.87 25.64
CA ALA A 11 -60.55 -10.86 25.06
C ALA A 11 -59.72 -10.26 23.91
N GLN A 12 -60.37 -9.50 23.01
CA GLN A 12 -59.70 -8.84 21.90
C GLN A 12 -58.68 -7.79 22.37
N GLN A 13 -58.99 -7.03 23.43
CA GLN A 13 -58.04 -6.08 24.01
C GLN A 13 -56.83 -6.79 24.64
N GLN A 14 -57.06 -7.92 25.32
CA GLN A 14 -55.98 -8.75 25.87
C GLN A 14 -55.08 -9.35 24.79
N GLU A 15 -55.66 -9.81 23.68
CA GLU A 15 -54.94 -10.36 22.54
C GLU A 15 -54.05 -9.30 21.88
N ALA A 16 -54.61 -8.11 21.60
CA ALA A 16 -53.87 -6.99 21.02
C ALA A 16 -52.70 -6.53 21.91
N HIS A 17 -52.90 -6.53 23.24
CA HIS A 17 -51.83 -6.21 24.19
C HIS A 17 -50.71 -7.26 24.20
N LYS A 18 -51.05 -8.56 24.08
CA LYS A 18 -50.07 -9.63 23.96
C LYS A 18 -49.28 -9.54 22.66
N GLU A 19 -49.94 -9.26 21.53
CA GLU A 19 -49.27 -9.06 20.24
C GLU A 19 -48.32 -7.86 20.27
N GLN A 20 -48.71 -6.75 20.92
CA GLN A 20 -47.83 -5.59 21.12
C GLN A 20 -46.58 -5.94 21.92
N LEU A 21 -46.72 -6.70 23.01
CA LEU A 21 -45.58 -7.16 23.81
C LEU A 21 -44.65 -8.08 23.00
N PHE A 22 -45.23 -9.01 22.22
CA PHE A 22 -44.45 -9.91 21.37
C PHE A 22 -43.69 -9.15 20.27
N PHE A 23 -44.33 -8.17 19.63
CA PHE A 23 -43.69 -7.31 18.65
C PHE A 23 -42.54 -6.49 19.25
N MET A 24 -42.76 -5.92 20.44
CA MET A 24 -41.74 -5.15 21.16
C MET A 24 -40.54 -6.01 21.56
N GLN A 25 -40.80 -7.24 22.04
CA GLN A 25 -39.75 -8.22 22.36
C GLN A 25 -38.94 -8.59 21.11
N GLN A 26 -39.62 -8.85 19.99
CA GLN A 26 -38.95 -9.15 18.72
C GLN A 26 -38.12 -7.97 18.20
N GLN A 27 -38.57 -6.72 18.41
CA GLN A 27 -37.77 -5.53 18.08
C GLN A 27 -36.54 -5.40 18.97
N GLN A 28 -36.65 -5.67 20.27
CA GLN A 28 -35.51 -5.66 21.19
C GLN A 28 -34.48 -6.74 20.83
N GLU A 29 -34.91 -7.95 20.48
CA GLU A 29 -34.01 -9.03 20.04
C GLU A 29 -33.26 -8.66 18.76
N LYS A 30 -33.96 -8.12 17.75
CA LYS A 30 -33.31 -7.63 16.51
C LYS A 30 -32.30 -6.51 16.78
N LEU A 31 -32.62 -5.58 17.69
CA LEU A 31 -31.69 -4.52 18.09
C LEU A 31 -30.45 -5.09 18.78
N LEU A 32 -30.63 -6.01 19.73
CA LEU A 32 -29.53 -6.66 20.44
C LEU A 32 -28.63 -7.43 19.48
N GLU A 33 -29.20 -8.20 18.55
CA GLU A 33 -28.45 -8.94 17.54
C GLU A 33 -27.65 -8.00 16.62
N THR A 34 -28.24 -6.87 16.23
CA THR A 34 -27.57 -5.84 15.42
C THR A 34 -26.41 -5.19 16.18
N ILE A 35 -26.60 -4.89 17.46
CA ILE A 35 -25.57 -4.31 18.33
C ILE A 35 -24.41 -5.30 18.52
N LEU A 36 -24.71 -6.56 18.84
CA LEU A 36 -23.70 -7.61 19.00
C LEU A 36 -22.89 -7.82 17.72
N LYS A 37 -23.54 -7.85 16.55
CA LYS A 37 -22.87 -7.92 15.25
C LYS A 37 -21.96 -6.72 14.98
N LYS A 38 -22.37 -5.50 15.33
CA LYS A 38 -21.55 -4.29 15.19
C LYS A 38 -20.37 -4.24 16.15
N ILE A 39 -20.55 -4.67 17.39
CA ILE A 39 -19.48 -4.70 18.40
C ILE A 39 -18.43 -5.75 18.01
N GLY A 40 -18.87 -6.95 17.60
CA GLY A 40 -17.97 -8.00 17.12
C GLY A 40 -17.09 -7.51 15.96
N THR A 41 -17.73 -6.96 14.92
CA THR A 41 -17.01 -6.46 13.73
C THR A 41 -16.05 -5.30 14.04
N GLN A 42 -16.42 -4.34 14.90
CA GLN A 42 -15.50 -3.28 15.32
C GLN A 42 -14.29 -3.82 16.09
N SER A 43 -14.50 -4.76 17.02
CA SER A 43 -13.41 -5.36 17.78
C SER A 43 -12.43 -6.11 16.87
N ASP A 44 -12.94 -6.84 15.87
CA ASP A 44 -12.14 -7.56 14.89
C ASP A 44 -11.33 -6.61 13.99
N HIS A 45 -11.93 -5.49 13.56
CA HIS A 45 -11.21 -4.48 12.77
C HIS A 45 -10.05 -3.86 13.56
N THR A 46 -10.26 -3.53 14.84
CA THR A 46 -9.19 -2.98 15.69
C THR A 46 -8.07 -3.98 15.92
N ASN A 47 -8.40 -5.25 16.17
CA ASN A 47 -7.41 -6.32 16.33
C ASN A 47 -6.59 -6.53 15.06
N THR A 48 -7.26 -6.49 13.91
CA THR A 48 -6.62 -6.57 12.58
C THR A 48 -5.60 -5.46 12.38
N ILE A 49 -6.01 -4.21 12.60
CA ILE A 49 -5.13 -3.05 12.42
C ILE A 49 -3.96 -3.10 13.40
N ASN A 50 -4.18 -3.51 14.64
CA ASN A 50 -3.10 -3.66 15.63
C ASN A 50 -2.10 -4.76 15.24
N SER A 51 -2.58 -5.89 14.74
CA SER A 51 -1.74 -6.98 14.22
C SER A 51 -0.89 -6.51 13.04
N LEU A 52 -1.53 -5.88 12.04
CA LEU A 52 -0.84 -5.28 10.89
C LEU A 52 0.18 -4.24 11.34
N ASN A 53 -0.16 -3.42 12.34
CA ASN A 53 0.73 -2.39 12.84
C ASN A 53 2.02 -2.94 13.43
N GLY A 54 1.96 -4.06 14.14
CA GLY A 54 3.14 -4.71 14.71
C GLY A 54 4.03 -5.42 13.68
N ARG A 55 3.48 -5.84 12.54
CA ARG A 55 4.20 -6.61 11.51
C ARG A 55 4.81 -5.76 10.41
N ILE A 56 4.21 -4.61 10.14
CA ILE A 56 4.57 -3.75 9.00
C ILE A 56 5.37 -2.55 9.52
N SER A 57 6.61 -2.42 9.06
CA SER A 57 7.49 -1.31 9.43
C SER A 57 7.02 0.00 8.79
N THR A 58 7.41 1.12 9.40
CA THR A 58 7.26 2.44 8.77
C THR A 58 8.05 2.49 7.46
N PHE A 59 7.46 3.11 6.44
CA PHE A 59 8.07 3.41 5.17
C PHE A 59 8.82 4.74 5.25
N ILE A 60 10.08 4.73 4.83
CA ILE A 60 10.93 5.91 4.70
C ILE A 60 11.51 5.85 3.29
N TYR A 61 11.32 6.91 2.50
CA TYR A 61 11.77 6.91 1.12
C TYR A 61 13.26 7.26 1.03
N ASN A 62 14.03 6.44 0.32
CA ASN A 62 15.42 6.74 -0.02
C ASN A 62 15.77 6.11 -1.38
N SER A 63 15.86 6.95 -2.41
CA SER A 63 16.18 6.53 -3.79
C SER A 63 17.62 6.03 -3.97
N GLU A 64 18.56 6.47 -3.13
CA GLU A 64 19.97 6.08 -3.26
C GLU A 64 20.21 4.66 -2.75
N ASP A 65 19.62 4.35 -1.58
CA ASP A 65 19.68 3.03 -0.96
C ASP A 65 18.65 2.05 -1.54
N GLY A 66 17.81 2.51 -2.48
CA GLY A 66 16.80 1.70 -3.15
C GLY A 66 15.60 1.36 -2.26
N GLU A 67 15.40 2.10 -1.16
CA GLU A 67 14.21 2.00 -0.31
C GLU A 67 13.06 2.77 -0.97
N THR A 68 12.50 2.14 -2.00
CA THR A 68 11.36 2.60 -2.78
C THR A 68 10.05 2.02 -2.26
N PHE A 69 8.93 2.66 -2.62
CA PHE A 69 7.62 2.16 -2.25
C PHE A 69 7.34 0.76 -2.82
N ASP A 70 7.79 0.43 -4.03
CA ASP A 70 7.60 -0.91 -4.59
C ASP A 70 8.32 -1.98 -3.80
N ARG A 71 9.54 -1.70 -3.33
CA ARG A 71 10.31 -2.63 -2.52
C ARG A 71 9.68 -2.85 -1.15
N TRP A 72 9.24 -1.77 -0.51
CA TRP A 72 8.55 -1.84 0.78
C TRP A 72 7.18 -2.53 0.65
N TYR A 73 6.37 -2.10 -0.33
CA TYR A 73 5.05 -2.66 -0.58
C TYR A 73 5.15 -4.13 -0.97
N GLY A 74 6.07 -4.52 -1.86
CA GLY A 74 6.26 -5.93 -2.24
C GLY A 74 6.64 -6.85 -1.08
N ARG A 75 7.25 -6.33 0.00
CA ARG A 75 7.53 -7.09 1.22
C ARG A 75 6.26 -7.35 2.05
N TYR A 76 5.31 -6.42 2.02
CA TYR A 76 4.16 -6.41 2.90
C TYR A 76 2.81 -6.58 2.17
N GLU A 77 2.81 -6.65 0.84
CA GLU A 77 1.61 -6.68 -0.01
C GLU A 77 0.71 -7.85 0.39
N ASP A 78 1.28 -9.05 0.50
CA ASP A 78 0.54 -10.25 0.92
C ASP A 78 0.01 -10.11 2.35
N VAL A 79 0.79 -9.53 3.27
CA VAL A 79 0.36 -9.30 4.65
C VAL A 79 -0.84 -8.34 4.67
N ILE A 80 -0.78 -7.25 3.91
CA ILE A 80 -1.86 -6.26 3.82
C ILE A 80 -3.11 -6.86 3.17
N LYS A 81 -2.96 -7.65 2.11
CA LYS A 81 -4.07 -8.25 1.37
C LYS A 81 -4.73 -9.40 2.11
N MET A 82 -3.94 -10.28 2.73
CA MET A 82 -4.43 -11.49 3.40
C MET A 82 -4.89 -11.18 4.83
N ASP A 83 -4.03 -10.58 5.66
CA ASP A 83 -4.40 -10.31 7.06
C ASP A 83 -5.38 -9.14 7.18
N GLY A 84 -5.35 -8.22 6.20
CA GLY A 84 -6.29 -7.10 6.10
C GLY A 84 -7.53 -7.40 5.26
N ALA A 85 -7.80 -8.65 4.89
CA ALA A 85 -8.88 -9.00 3.95
C ALA A 85 -10.27 -8.46 4.38
N GLN A 86 -10.56 -8.48 5.68
CA GLN A 86 -11.79 -7.97 6.30
C GLN A 86 -11.91 -6.44 6.33
N LEU A 87 -10.83 -5.70 6.07
CA LEU A 87 -10.86 -4.25 6.01
C LEU A 87 -11.43 -3.78 4.67
N ASP A 88 -12.29 -2.78 4.71
CA ASP A 88 -12.74 -2.06 3.51
C ASP A 88 -11.59 -1.23 2.91
N ASP A 89 -11.70 -0.91 1.62
CA ASP A 89 -10.65 -0.21 0.88
C ASP A 89 -10.26 1.12 1.52
N ALA A 90 -11.22 1.85 2.10
CA ALA A 90 -10.92 3.10 2.78
C ALA A 90 -10.10 2.88 4.06
N SER A 91 -10.34 1.80 4.81
CA SER A 91 -9.53 1.43 5.98
C SER A 91 -8.13 0.97 5.56
N LYS A 92 -7.99 0.21 4.46
CA LYS A 92 -6.68 -0.20 3.93
C LYS A 92 -5.87 1.00 3.42
N ALA A 93 -6.51 1.93 2.72
CA ALA A 93 -5.88 3.17 2.26
C ALA A 93 -5.38 4.01 3.44
N ARG A 94 -6.22 4.21 4.46
CA ARG A 94 -5.81 4.91 5.70
C ARG A 94 -4.65 4.21 6.38
N PHE A 95 -4.69 2.87 6.49
CA PHE A 95 -3.62 2.09 7.08
C PHE A 95 -2.28 2.31 6.36
N LEU A 96 -2.26 2.26 5.03
CA LEU A 96 -1.05 2.56 4.24
C LEU A 96 -0.48 3.95 4.56
N VAL A 97 -1.35 4.97 4.60
CA VAL A 97 -0.92 6.35 4.92
C VAL A 97 -0.36 6.45 6.34
N THR A 98 -0.90 5.70 7.31
CA THR A 98 -0.33 5.65 8.67
C THR A 98 1.03 4.97 8.76
N LYS A 99 1.44 4.22 7.73
CA LYS A 99 2.76 3.60 7.65
C LYS A 99 3.81 4.48 6.98
N LEU A 100 3.44 5.61 6.40
CA LEU A 100 4.40 6.58 5.88
C LEU A 100 5.04 7.35 7.05
N ASP A 101 6.35 7.62 6.96
CA ASP A 101 6.96 8.58 7.87
C ASP A 101 6.42 10.00 7.59
N LYS A 102 6.67 10.91 8.54
CA LYS A 102 6.09 12.26 8.54
C LYS A 102 6.28 12.99 7.21
N HIS A 103 7.48 12.90 6.63
CA HIS A 103 7.80 13.61 5.41
C HIS A 103 7.02 13.08 4.20
N GLU A 104 6.98 11.76 4.02
CA GLU A 104 6.27 11.08 2.95
C GLU A 104 4.75 11.26 3.08
N ALA A 105 4.23 11.23 4.31
CA ALA A 105 2.81 11.49 4.57
C ALA A 105 2.40 12.91 4.15
N GLU A 106 3.25 13.92 4.40
CA GLU A 106 3.00 15.30 3.97
C GLU A 106 3.05 15.43 2.44
N GLN A 107 4.02 14.80 1.77
CA GLN A 107 4.08 14.79 0.30
C GLN A 107 2.84 14.13 -0.34
N PHE A 108 2.41 12.98 0.19
CA PHE A 108 1.20 12.32 -0.27
C PHE A 108 -0.03 13.21 -0.07
N ARG A 109 -0.19 13.82 1.12
CA ARG A 109 -1.29 14.75 1.42
C ARG A 109 -1.32 15.92 0.44
N ASN A 110 -0.18 16.48 0.08
CA ASN A 110 -0.12 17.58 -0.88
C ASN A 110 -0.49 17.13 -2.30
N HIS A 111 -0.13 15.90 -2.67
CA HIS A 111 -0.42 15.35 -4.00
C HIS A 111 -1.91 15.08 -4.24
N ILE A 112 -2.65 14.67 -3.21
CA ILE A 112 -4.07 14.35 -3.32
C ILE A 112 -4.97 15.59 -3.35
N LEU A 113 -4.46 16.79 -3.03
CA LEU A 113 -5.27 18.01 -3.00
C LEU A 113 -5.94 18.27 -4.36
N PRO A 114 -7.23 18.68 -4.37
CA PRO A 114 -8.06 19.06 -3.22
C PRO A 114 -8.79 17.90 -2.52
N LYS A 115 -8.59 16.64 -2.94
CA LYS A 115 -9.24 15.47 -2.33
C LYS A 115 -8.70 15.20 -0.93
N ARG A 116 -9.52 14.57 -0.09
CA ARG A 116 -9.10 14.06 1.24
C ARG A 116 -8.59 12.62 1.13
N PRO A 117 -7.71 12.15 2.05
CA PRO A 117 -7.27 10.76 2.06
C PRO A 117 -8.42 9.74 2.17
N ALA A 118 -9.56 10.14 2.76
CA ALA A 118 -10.76 9.31 2.86
C ALA A 118 -11.56 9.19 1.55
N GLU A 119 -11.25 10.01 0.55
CA GLU A 119 -11.92 10.06 -0.76
C GLU A 119 -11.13 9.30 -1.85
N VAL A 120 -9.98 8.74 -1.49
CA VAL A 120 -9.10 7.96 -2.36
C VAL A 120 -9.23 6.50 -1.96
N ASN A 121 -9.48 5.61 -2.93
CA ASN A 121 -9.56 4.18 -2.65
C ASN A 121 -8.16 3.54 -2.49
N PHE A 122 -8.12 2.26 -2.16
CA PHE A 122 -6.87 1.55 -1.91
C PHE A 122 -5.94 1.52 -3.14
N ASP A 123 -6.47 1.13 -4.30
CA ASP A 123 -5.68 1.01 -5.53
C ASP A 123 -5.15 2.36 -6.02
N GLU A 124 -5.98 3.41 -5.94
CA GLU A 124 -5.58 4.78 -6.23
C GLU A 124 -4.48 5.25 -5.27
N THR A 125 -4.58 4.92 -3.97
CA THR A 125 -3.56 5.26 -2.97
C THR A 125 -2.24 4.58 -3.31
N VAL A 126 -2.26 3.27 -3.60
CA VAL A 126 -1.07 2.52 -4.02
C VAL A 126 -0.47 3.13 -5.28
N ALA A 127 -1.27 3.44 -6.30
CA ALA A 127 -0.78 4.06 -7.54
C ALA A 127 -0.12 5.43 -7.31
N MET A 128 -0.71 6.27 -6.44
CA MET A 128 -0.13 7.56 -6.09
C MET A 128 1.17 7.44 -5.29
N LEU A 129 1.24 6.50 -4.34
CA LEU A 129 2.46 6.25 -3.57
C LEU A 129 3.58 5.71 -4.47
N ARG A 130 3.26 4.85 -5.45
CA ARG A 130 4.21 4.44 -6.49
C ARG A 130 4.69 5.65 -7.31
N LYS A 131 3.79 6.54 -7.69
CA LYS A 131 4.18 7.74 -8.46
C LYS A 131 5.11 8.67 -7.68
N LEU A 132 4.91 8.81 -6.37
CA LEU A 132 5.68 9.73 -5.53
C LEU A 132 7.03 9.14 -5.07
N PHE A 133 7.05 7.85 -4.74
CA PHE A 133 8.13 7.24 -3.97
C PHE A 133 8.71 5.96 -4.59
N ASN A 134 8.46 5.72 -5.87
CA ASN A 134 9.11 4.63 -6.59
C ASN A 134 10.41 5.10 -7.26
N GLU A 135 11.14 4.14 -7.84
CA GLU A 135 12.37 4.40 -8.59
C GLU A 135 12.13 5.44 -9.68
N THR A 136 12.79 6.59 -9.56
CA THR A 136 12.74 7.69 -10.54
C THR A 136 13.89 7.61 -11.54
N LYS A 137 14.85 6.72 -11.31
CA LYS A 137 16.00 6.54 -12.21
C LYS A 137 15.54 5.98 -13.55
N SER A 138 16.08 6.56 -14.62
CA SER A 138 15.92 6.03 -15.98
C SER A 138 16.46 4.60 -16.07
N VAL A 139 15.95 3.83 -17.03
CA VAL A 139 16.49 2.48 -17.32
C VAL A 139 17.99 2.55 -17.61
N THR A 140 18.44 3.59 -18.32
CA THR A 140 19.86 3.87 -18.58
C THR A 140 20.65 4.05 -17.29
N ARG A 141 20.14 4.85 -16.33
CA ARG A 141 20.77 5.04 -15.02
C ARG A 141 20.85 3.74 -14.24
N LEU A 142 19.79 2.92 -14.25
CA LEU A 142 19.76 1.62 -13.58
C LEU A 142 20.79 0.64 -14.16
N ARG A 143 20.91 0.58 -15.49
CA ARG A 143 21.94 -0.22 -16.19
C ARG A 143 23.35 0.25 -15.85
N TYR A 144 23.58 1.56 -15.84
CA TYR A 144 24.86 2.12 -15.45
C TYR A 144 25.23 1.81 -14.00
N GLU A 145 24.27 1.88 -13.07
CA GLU A 145 24.49 1.52 -11.66
C GLU A 145 24.84 0.05 -11.49
N LEU A 146 24.12 -0.86 -12.17
CA LEU A 146 24.46 -2.28 -12.20
C LEU A 146 25.91 -2.51 -12.63
N LEU A 147 26.34 -1.88 -13.72
CA LEU A 147 27.71 -2.00 -14.23
C LEU A 147 28.75 -1.35 -13.31
N SER A 148 28.33 -0.37 -12.51
CA SER A 148 29.17 0.31 -11.53
C SER A 148 29.35 -0.46 -10.22
N VAL A 149 28.61 -1.56 -10.02
CA VAL A 149 28.75 -2.39 -8.81
C VAL A 149 30.12 -3.06 -8.78
N LYS A 150 30.97 -2.63 -7.84
CA LYS A 150 32.30 -3.20 -7.61
C LYS A 150 32.31 -4.06 -6.36
N PHE A 151 33.07 -5.15 -6.41
CA PHE A 151 33.34 -5.94 -5.22
C PHE A 151 34.35 -5.18 -4.34
N ASP A 152 33.98 -4.96 -3.09
CA ASP A 152 34.77 -4.21 -2.10
C ASP A 152 35.78 -5.09 -1.34
N GLY A 153 35.79 -6.40 -1.61
CA GLY A 153 36.65 -7.37 -0.92
C GLY A 153 35.98 -8.10 0.25
N TYR A 154 34.74 -7.73 0.62
CA TYR A 154 34.04 -8.28 1.77
C TYR A 154 33.01 -9.36 1.39
N ASP A 155 31.91 -9.52 2.14
CA ASP A 155 30.99 -10.66 2.04
C ASP A 155 30.44 -10.90 0.62
N ARG A 156 30.91 -11.99 -0.01
CA ARG A 156 30.48 -12.40 -1.36
C ARG A 156 28.98 -12.65 -1.47
N LYS A 157 28.31 -13.06 -0.39
CA LYS A 157 26.85 -13.28 -0.40
C LYS A 157 26.11 -11.96 -0.53
N ILE A 158 26.52 -10.94 0.24
CA ILE A 158 25.96 -9.60 0.15
C ILE A 158 26.21 -9.01 -1.23
N TYR A 159 27.44 -9.11 -1.74
CA TYR A 159 27.78 -8.66 -3.10
C TYR A 159 26.92 -9.34 -4.18
N THR A 160 26.78 -10.67 -4.12
CA THR A 160 25.94 -11.43 -5.06
C THR A 160 24.48 -10.98 -4.99
N GLY A 161 23.97 -10.72 -3.78
CA GLY A 161 22.62 -10.20 -3.56
C GLY A 161 22.43 -8.82 -4.20
N LEU A 162 23.40 -7.92 -4.03
CA LEU A 162 23.39 -6.59 -4.61
C LEU A 162 23.38 -6.62 -6.13
N VAL A 163 24.25 -7.42 -6.76
CA VAL A 163 24.29 -7.58 -8.22
C VAL A 163 22.94 -8.11 -8.74
N LYS A 164 22.39 -9.15 -8.11
CA LYS A 164 21.08 -9.70 -8.49
C LYS A 164 19.96 -8.66 -8.36
N SER A 165 19.96 -7.88 -7.28
CA SER A 165 18.96 -6.85 -7.03
C SER A 165 19.03 -5.71 -8.05
N ARG A 166 20.22 -5.25 -8.43
CA ARG A 166 20.38 -4.23 -9.48
C ARG A 166 20.02 -4.80 -10.86
N PHE A 167 20.35 -6.06 -11.12
CA PHE A 167 20.05 -6.71 -12.39
C PHE A 167 18.54 -6.86 -12.64
N SER A 168 17.75 -7.17 -11.60
CA SER A 168 16.30 -7.36 -11.75
C SER A 168 15.55 -6.11 -12.23
N VAL A 169 16.07 -4.91 -11.95
CA VAL A 169 15.44 -3.63 -12.33
C VAL A 169 16.07 -2.98 -13.56
N ALA A 170 17.26 -3.42 -13.98
CA ALA A 170 18.00 -2.81 -15.09
C ALA A 170 17.44 -3.12 -16.49
N GLN A 171 16.40 -3.97 -16.59
CA GLN A 171 15.82 -4.42 -17.87
C GLN A 171 16.90 -4.82 -18.89
N TRP A 172 17.83 -5.68 -18.47
CA TRP A 172 19.03 -6.01 -19.25
C TRP A 172 18.69 -6.62 -20.61
N SER A 173 17.65 -7.45 -20.68
CA SER A 173 17.22 -8.14 -21.90
C SER A 173 16.65 -7.21 -22.98
N THR A 174 16.30 -5.97 -22.65
CA THR A 174 15.77 -4.98 -23.61
C THR A 174 16.85 -4.00 -24.09
N MET A 175 18.11 -4.16 -23.65
CA MET A 175 19.21 -3.29 -24.04
C MET A 175 19.74 -3.67 -25.42
N THR A 176 19.88 -2.69 -26.32
CA THR A 176 20.49 -2.92 -27.63
C THR A 176 22.01 -3.10 -27.52
N GLU A 177 22.62 -3.68 -28.55
CA GLU A 177 24.07 -3.85 -28.60
C GLU A 177 24.80 -2.50 -28.57
N ASP A 178 24.30 -1.51 -29.32
CA ASP A 178 24.85 -0.15 -29.33
C ASP A 178 24.74 0.52 -27.95
N GLN A 179 23.59 0.38 -27.26
CA GLN A 179 23.43 0.88 -25.90
C GLN A 179 24.44 0.22 -24.93
N ALA A 180 24.67 -1.08 -25.09
CA ALA A 180 25.65 -1.81 -24.29
C ALA A 180 27.09 -1.32 -24.55
N GLN A 181 27.47 -1.14 -25.82
CA GLN A 181 28.79 -0.61 -26.21
C GLN A 181 29.01 0.80 -25.66
N CYS A 182 28.01 1.68 -25.76
CA CYS A 182 28.04 3.03 -25.20
C CYS A 182 28.24 2.99 -23.67
N LEU A 183 27.48 2.18 -22.94
CA LEU A 183 27.65 2.06 -21.49
C LEU A 183 29.03 1.54 -21.11
N LEU A 184 29.54 0.52 -21.80
CA LEU A 184 30.89 -0.01 -21.56
C LEU A 184 31.97 1.06 -21.80
N TRP A 185 31.81 1.88 -22.85
CA TRP A 185 32.70 3.00 -23.12
C TRP A 185 32.65 4.04 -22.00
N ILE A 186 31.46 4.42 -21.54
CA ILE A 186 31.27 5.36 -20.42
C ILE A 186 31.92 4.82 -19.14
N MET A 187 31.75 3.52 -18.86
CA MET A 187 32.35 2.84 -17.70
C MET A 187 33.88 2.83 -17.72
N GLY A 188 34.49 2.87 -18.91
CA GLY A 188 35.94 2.98 -19.09
C GLY A 188 36.52 4.33 -18.65
N LEU A 189 35.70 5.39 -18.61
CA LEU A 189 36.12 6.74 -18.22
C LEU A 189 36.23 6.90 -16.70
N GLN A 190 37.08 6.13 -16.02
CA GLN A 190 37.06 6.02 -14.55
C GLN A 190 37.52 7.30 -13.81
N SER A 191 38.42 8.09 -14.40
CA SER A 191 38.96 9.32 -13.80
C SER A 191 37.85 10.34 -13.45
N HIS A 192 38.03 11.08 -12.35
CA HIS A 192 37.14 12.17 -11.97
C HIS A 192 37.13 13.32 -12.98
N GLU A 193 38.22 13.51 -13.72
CA GLU A 193 38.32 14.52 -14.79
C GLU A 193 37.31 14.30 -15.93
N HIS A 194 36.78 13.09 -16.07
CA HIS A 194 35.78 12.75 -17.08
C HIS A 194 34.35 12.75 -16.54
N ALA A 195 34.10 13.23 -15.31
CA ALA A 195 32.76 13.23 -14.72
C ALA A 195 31.72 13.93 -15.60
N ASP A 196 32.04 15.11 -16.14
CA ASP A 196 31.14 15.86 -17.03
C ASP A 196 30.90 15.15 -18.36
N LEU A 197 31.92 14.48 -18.90
CA LEU A 197 31.81 13.70 -20.12
C LEU A 197 30.91 12.48 -19.92
N ARG A 198 31.08 11.74 -18.81
CA ARG A 198 30.18 10.63 -18.44
C ARG A 198 28.74 11.11 -18.28
N ALA A 199 28.53 12.23 -17.58
CA ALA A 199 27.19 12.77 -17.35
C ALA A 199 26.50 13.21 -18.65
N ARG A 200 27.25 13.80 -19.61
CA ARG A 200 26.71 14.13 -20.94
C ARG A 200 26.37 12.88 -21.73
N ALA A 201 27.29 11.91 -21.82
CA ALA A 201 27.07 10.68 -22.58
C ALA A 201 25.88 9.86 -22.05
N LEU A 202 25.68 9.84 -20.72
CA LEU A 202 24.49 9.21 -20.12
C LEU A 202 23.19 9.91 -20.53
N ARG A 203 23.17 11.25 -20.60
CA ARG A 203 21.97 11.99 -21.03
C ARG A 203 21.63 11.75 -22.50
N GLU A 204 22.62 11.71 -23.38
CA GLU A 204 22.39 11.36 -24.80
C GLU A 204 21.76 9.96 -24.91
N LEU A 205 22.27 9.00 -24.13
CA LEU A 205 21.74 7.64 -24.13
C LEU A 205 20.31 7.54 -23.57
N GLU A 206 19.89 8.47 -22.71
CA GLU A 206 18.51 8.59 -22.23
C GLU A 206 17.55 9.11 -23.31
N HIS A 207 18.02 9.95 -24.23
CA HIS A 207 17.21 10.49 -25.34
C HIS A 207 16.97 9.47 -26.46
N ASP A 208 17.88 8.52 -26.64
CA ASP A 208 17.81 7.47 -27.66
C ASP A 208 17.09 6.18 -27.18
N SER A 209 16.58 6.17 -25.95
CA SER A 209 15.96 4.99 -25.29
C SER A 209 14.43 4.94 -25.39
#